data_AF-A4WZW7-F1
#
_entry.id   AF-A4WZW7-F1
#
_cell.length_a   1.000
_cell.length_b   1.000
_cell.length_c   1.000
_cell.angle_alpha   90.00
_cell.angle_beta   90.00
_cell.angle_gamma   90.00
#
_symmetry.space_group_name_H-M   'P 1'
#
loop_
_entity.id
_entity.type
_entity.pdbx_description
1 polymer ?
#
loop_
_entity_poly.entity_id
_entity_poly.type
_entity_poly.pdbx_seq_one_letter_code
_entity_poly.pdbx_strand_id
1 'polypeptide(L)'
;MSRLSSVKSWLYHLGDIDARRAQVIGASNADLVVTEWASYRDGEAPYGRALLDRMRGGDPDRLIVSYLSIGEAEDYRYYWKDSWAKTPPHWLGAENPEWAGNMKVRYWEAGWQKIVLGYLDRIIDRGFDGVYLDIIDAFEFWEETAPRSGIDYRQEMADFVLLLRTHALERLAKVDPDRDFVILGQNGLDLIGNATYRAAVDGVAAEDVRFHYPNGRPKSFTPQDDGEAAWALQQLRRAERAGIETFVVEYVPPAARAAAAGPLAGLASEMTTMGSRLFVAANRDLDGLPAQPRAAFGGLFPTFGPEAPDPRPLSGTSRPDRLTGGAGPERISGGAGHDRLDGRGGRDVLQGGTGDDLLRGGPGDDGLFGGAGRDRLEGGAGHDRLYGGAGNDVLLGGAGDDVLRGHAGGDRLHGGAGADVFVYRRGDGGDLILDFNRAHDLIDLPLHLDHRMRAVAGDTLIDFGGGDRLTVRGILPDALDDFLI
;
A
#
# COMPACT_ATOMS: atom_id res chain seq x y z
N MET A 1 -20.21 -11.46 -27.03
CA MET A 1 -19.90 -12.18 -25.78
C MET A 1 -18.54 -11.71 -25.33
N SER A 2 -18.40 -11.29 -24.07
CA SER A 2 -17.13 -10.79 -23.52
C SER A 2 -16.04 -11.86 -23.63
N ARG A 3 -14.78 -11.47 -23.90
CA ARG A 3 -13.62 -12.39 -23.83
C ARG A 3 -13.51 -13.07 -22.48
N LEU A 4 -14.06 -12.48 -21.41
CA LEU A 4 -14.10 -13.09 -20.09
C LEU A 4 -14.95 -14.38 -20.04
N SER A 5 -15.95 -14.52 -20.90
CA SER A 5 -16.81 -15.72 -20.93
C SER A 5 -16.06 -17.00 -21.32
N SER A 6 -14.86 -16.92 -21.92
CA SER A 6 -14.02 -18.08 -22.23
C SER A 6 -13.01 -18.43 -21.14
N VAL A 7 -12.69 -17.50 -20.23
CA VAL A 7 -11.65 -17.62 -19.19
C VAL A 7 -11.97 -18.72 -18.19
N LYS A 8 -11.50 -19.96 -18.35
CA LYS A 8 -11.80 -21.06 -17.42
C LYS A 8 -10.98 -20.99 -16.15
N SER A 9 -9.86 -20.29 -16.18
CA SER A 9 -8.88 -20.19 -15.11
C SER A 9 -8.14 -18.89 -15.04
N TRP A 10 -7.77 -18.48 -13.82
CA TRP A 10 -7.04 -17.24 -13.63
C TRP A 10 -5.99 -17.29 -12.53
N LEU A 11 -5.03 -16.38 -12.66
CA LEU A 11 -3.90 -16.18 -11.76
C LEU A 11 -3.89 -14.71 -11.31
N TYR A 12 -3.75 -14.50 -10.01
CA TYR A 12 -3.56 -13.17 -9.42
C TYR A 12 -2.13 -13.07 -8.84
N HIS A 13 -1.31 -12.18 -9.39
CA HIS A 13 0.07 -12.00 -8.96
C HIS A 13 0.56 -10.55 -9.10
N LEU A 14 0.58 -9.83 -7.98
CA LEU A 14 1.06 -8.44 -7.92
C LEU A 14 2.54 -8.31 -7.50
N GLY A 15 3.30 -9.40 -7.48
CA GLY A 15 4.75 -9.34 -7.25
C GLY A 15 5.51 -8.94 -8.50
N ASP A 16 6.79 -8.55 -8.33
CA ASP A 16 7.68 -8.28 -9.46
C ASP A 16 7.78 -9.47 -10.42
N ILE A 17 7.55 -9.23 -11.70
CA ILE A 17 7.69 -10.23 -12.75
C ILE A 17 8.97 -9.96 -13.55
N ASP A 18 9.97 -10.81 -13.34
CA ASP A 18 11.13 -10.90 -14.21
C ASP A 18 10.89 -11.89 -15.37
N ALA A 19 11.87 -12.01 -16.26
CA ALA A 19 11.78 -12.92 -17.40
C ALA A 19 11.62 -14.40 -17.01
N ARG A 20 12.05 -14.82 -15.81
CA ARG A 20 11.90 -16.18 -15.31
C ARG A 20 10.48 -16.42 -14.81
N ARG A 21 9.92 -15.51 -14.01
CA ARG A 21 8.52 -15.59 -13.55
C ARG A 21 7.55 -15.49 -14.71
N ALA A 22 7.80 -14.61 -15.68
CA ALA A 22 6.99 -14.54 -16.89
C ALA A 22 6.99 -15.87 -17.66
N GLN A 23 8.10 -16.61 -17.67
CA GLN A 23 8.16 -17.94 -18.30
C GLN A 23 7.34 -18.98 -17.52
N VAL A 24 7.35 -18.92 -16.18
CA VAL A 24 6.52 -19.80 -15.34
C VAL A 24 5.04 -19.52 -15.59
N ILE A 25 4.65 -18.25 -15.63
CA ILE A 25 3.28 -17.83 -15.97
C ILE A 25 2.92 -18.33 -17.37
N GLY A 26 3.81 -18.14 -18.35
CA GLY A 26 3.66 -18.64 -19.72
C GLY A 26 3.36 -20.13 -19.80
N ALA A 27 4.02 -20.94 -18.96
CA ALA A 27 3.83 -22.39 -18.89
C ALA A 27 2.62 -22.83 -18.04
N SER A 28 1.96 -21.91 -17.33
CA SER A 28 0.76 -22.22 -16.55
C SER A 28 -0.44 -22.51 -17.46
N ASN A 29 -1.51 -23.04 -16.86
CA ASN A 29 -2.79 -23.27 -17.54
C ASN A 29 -3.78 -22.10 -17.37
N ALA A 30 -3.38 -20.97 -16.80
CA ALA A 30 -4.27 -19.82 -16.58
C ALA A 30 -4.76 -19.23 -17.92
N ASP A 31 -6.04 -18.90 -18.03
CA ASP A 31 -6.61 -18.19 -19.19
C ASP A 31 -6.61 -16.66 -18.99
N LEU A 32 -6.57 -16.21 -17.73
CA LEU A 32 -6.46 -14.81 -17.33
C LEU A 32 -5.34 -14.65 -16.30
N VAL A 33 -4.50 -13.64 -16.47
CA VAL A 33 -3.46 -13.26 -15.51
C VAL A 33 -3.68 -11.82 -15.11
N VAL A 34 -3.94 -11.58 -13.84
CA VAL A 34 -3.94 -10.25 -13.23
C VAL A 34 -2.57 -10.02 -12.61
N THR A 35 -1.94 -8.93 -13.01
CA THR A 35 -0.60 -8.57 -12.52
C THR A 35 -0.38 -7.07 -12.49
N GLU A 36 0.73 -6.63 -11.89
CA GLU A 36 1.17 -5.26 -11.98
C GLU A 36 1.49 -4.81 -13.41
N TRP A 37 1.47 -3.51 -13.64
CA TRP A 37 1.89 -2.96 -14.94
C TRP A 37 3.41 -2.85 -15.09
N ALA A 38 4.15 -2.90 -13.96
CA ALA A 38 5.54 -2.54 -13.85
C ALA A 38 6.26 -3.26 -12.71
N SER A 39 7.59 -3.29 -12.77
CA SER A 39 8.42 -3.82 -11.69
C SER A 39 8.68 -2.75 -10.62
N TYR A 40 8.37 -3.08 -9.38
CA TYR A 40 8.69 -2.29 -8.19
C TYR A 40 10.20 -2.21 -7.90
N ARG A 41 10.94 -3.29 -8.15
CA ARG A 41 12.41 -3.34 -7.98
C ARG A 41 13.16 -2.37 -8.88
N ASP A 42 12.63 -2.15 -10.08
CA ASP A 42 13.29 -1.36 -11.12
C ASP A 42 12.68 0.06 -11.22
N GLY A 43 12.16 0.59 -10.11
CA GLY A 43 11.63 1.96 -10.07
C GLY A 43 10.35 2.15 -10.89
N GLU A 44 9.47 1.15 -10.86
CA GLU A 44 8.29 1.10 -11.70
C GLU A 44 8.63 1.05 -13.20
N ALA A 45 9.74 0.37 -13.57
CA ALA A 45 10.04 0.07 -14.96
C ALA A 45 8.88 -0.72 -15.58
N PRO A 46 8.15 -0.16 -16.57
CA PRO A 46 6.90 -0.78 -16.96
C PRO A 46 7.13 -1.97 -17.88
N TYR A 47 6.33 -3.02 -17.68
CA TYR A 47 6.46 -4.25 -18.44
C TYR A 47 6.36 -3.99 -19.94
N GLY A 48 7.35 -4.51 -20.68
CA GLY A 48 7.41 -4.40 -22.13
C GLY A 48 6.63 -5.53 -22.81
N ARG A 49 6.26 -5.33 -24.08
CA ARG A 49 5.53 -6.33 -24.89
C ARG A 49 6.18 -7.71 -24.87
N ALA A 50 7.52 -7.78 -24.95
CA ALA A 50 8.24 -9.05 -24.90
C ALA A 50 8.02 -9.84 -23.60
N LEU A 51 7.83 -9.15 -22.47
CA LEU A 51 7.51 -9.80 -21.19
C LEU A 51 6.05 -10.25 -21.17
N LEU A 52 5.13 -9.43 -21.68
CA LEU A 52 3.72 -9.80 -21.81
C LEU A 52 3.54 -11.03 -22.73
N ASP A 53 4.23 -11.07 -23.87
CA ASP A 53 4.20 -12.19 -24.81
C ASP A 53 4.78 -13.46 -24.19
N ARG A 54 5.78 -13.32 -23.31
CA ARG A 54 6.30 -14.44 -22.53
C ARG A 54 5.27 -14.97 -21.54
N MET A 55 4.51 -14.09 -20.87
CA MET A 55 3.40 -14.47 -20.00
C MET A 55 2.25 -15.13 -20.77
N ARG A 56 2.05 -14.76 -22.04
CA ARG A 56 1.11 -15.44 -22.95
C ARG A 56 1.52 -16.88 -23.27
N GLY A 57 2.82 -17.18 -23.27
CA GLY A 57 3.31 -18.55 -23.49
C GLY A 57 2.95 -19.13 -24.86
N GLY A 58 2.57 -18.29 -25.83
CA GLY A 58 2.08 -18.69 -27.15
C GLY A 58 0.56 -18.90 -27.25
N ASP A 59 -0.19 -18.71 -26.16
CA ASP A 59 -1.66 -18.69 -26.18
C ASP A 59 -2.18 -17.28 -26.54
N PRO A 60 -2.77 -17.09 -27.74
CA PRO A 60 -3.30 -15.79 -28.15
C PRO A 60 -4.59 -15.40 -27.41
N ASP A 61 -5.28 -16.36 -26.80
CA ASP A 61 -6.55 -16.13 -26.12
C ASP A 61 -6.34 -15.78 -24.64
N ARG A 62 -5.15 -16.03 -24.07
CA ARG A 62 -4.80 -15.66 -22.69
C ARG A 62 -4.86 -14.15 -22.51
N LEU A 63 -5.65 -13.71 -21.54
CA LEU A 63 -5.78 -12.32 -21.13
C LEU A 63 -4.69 -11.96 -20.13
N ILE A 64 -3.92 -10.90 -20.40
CA ILE A 64 -3.01 -10.29 -19.43
C ILE A 64 -3.58 -8.94 -19.01
N VAL A 65 -4.02 -8.83 -17.76
CA VAL A 65 -4.75 -7.69 -17.21
C VAL A 65 -3.88 -7.00 -16.16
N SER A 66 -3.83 -5.67 -16.22
CA SER A 66 -3.07 -4.86 -15.27
C SER A 66 -3.90 -4.49 -14.05
N TYR A 67 -3.35 -4.60 -12.85
CA TYR A 67 -3.82 -3.92 -11.66
C TYR A 67 -3.83 -2.39 -11.86
N LEU A 68 -4.83 -1.72 -11.29
CA LEU A 68 -4.92 -0.27 -11.18
C LEU A 68 -5.78 0.11 -9.98
N SER A 69 -5.18 0.75 -8.97
CA SER A 69 -5.94 1.37 -7.89
C SER A 69 -6.64 2.64 -8.38
N ILE A 70 -7.94 2.76 -8.12
CA ILE A 70 -8.74 3.92 -8.53
C ILE A 70 -9.32 4.70 -7.34
N GLY A 71 -9.45 4.05 -6.18
CA GLY A 71 -9.89 4.67 -4.93
C GLY A 71 -8.75 5.12 -4.01
N GLU A 72 -7.50 4.77 -4.34
CA GLU A 72 -6.31 5.16 -3.59
C GLU A 72 -5.15 5.59 -4.51
N ALA A 73 -4.32 6.50 -4.01
CA ALA A 73 -3.04 6.87 -4.60
C ALA A 73 -1.92 6.12 -3.89
N GLU A 74 -1.12 5.37 -4.63
CA GLU A 74 0.01 4.61 -4.11
C GLU A 74 1.30 5.45 -4.25
N ASP A 75 2.04 5.62 -3.16
CA ASP A 75 3.15 6.57 -3.05
C ASP A 75 4.43 6.18 -3.82
N TYR A 76 4.51 4.92 -4.26
CA TYR A 76 5.58 4.40 -5.10
C TYR A 76 5.32 4.56 -6.60
N ARG A 77 4.16 5.09 -7.02
CA ARG A 77 3.80 5.21 -8.45
C ARG A 77 4.40 6.45 -9.10
N TYR A 78 4.60 6.42 -10.42
CA TYR A 78 5.24 7.47 -11.22
C TYR A 78 4.54 8.83 -11.13
N TYR A 79 3.24 8.82 -10.83
CA TYR A 79 2.44 10.03 -10.73
C TYR A 79 2.61 10.72 -9.38
N TRP A 80 3.14 10.01 -8.39
CA TRP A 80 3.40 10.54 -7.07
C TRP A 80 4.40 11.68 -7.15
N LYS A 81 4.19 12.69 -6.31
CA LYS A 81 5.08 13.84 -6.24
C LYS A 81 5.44 14.07 -4.79
N ASP A 82 6.73 14.13 -4.48
CA ASP A 82 7.24 14.46 -3.14
C ASP A 82 6.64 15.75 -2.57
N SER A 83 6.29 16.69 -3.45
CA SER A 83 5.60 17.93 -3.07
C SER A 83 4.27 17.71 -2.35
N TRP A 84 3.59 16.58 -2.57
CA TRP A 84 2.29 16.29 -1.96
C TRP A 84 2.38 16.05 -0.46
N ALA A 85 3.54 15.62 0.05
CA ALA A 85 3.76 15.51 1.50
C ALA A 85 3.72 16.89 2.20
N LYS A 86 4.12 17.96 1.49
CA LYS A 86 4.14 19.34 2.02
C LYS A 86 2.91 20.15 1.63
N THR A 87 2.38 19.88 0.44
CA THR A 87 1.24 20.61 -0.13
C THR A 87 0.38 19.60 -0.88
N PRO A 88 -0.42 18.79 -0.15
CA PRO A 88 -1.24 17.78 -0.78
C PRO A 88 -2.28 18.44 -1.67
N PRO A 89 -2.56 17.88 -2.86
CA PRO A 89 -3.72 18.25 -3.64
C PRO A 89 -4.99 18.08 -2.80
N HIS A 90 -5.99 18.92 -3.02
CA HIS A 90 -7.22 18.90 -2.20
C HIS A 90 -8.03 17.59 -2.29
N TRP A 91 -7.73 16.76 -3.29
CA TRP A 91 -8.33 15.44 -3.52
C TRP A 91 -7.53 14.30 -2.87
N LEU A 92 -6.31 14.54 -2.40
CA LEU A 92 -5.51 13.54 -1.69
C LEU A 92 -5.93 13.53 -0.22
N GLY A 93 -6.37 12.36 0.26
CA GLY A 93 -6.86 12.12 1.62
C GLY A 93 -5.83 11.45 2.52
N ALA A 94 -6.31 10.82 3.58
CA ALA A 94 -5.48 10.14 4.57
C ALA A 94 -4.92 8.81 4.05
N GLU A 95 -3.81 8.38 4.61
CA GLU A 95 -3.27 7.03 4.42
C GLU A 95 -4.27 5.95 4.85
N ASN A 96 -4.35 4.86 4.08
CA ASN A 96 -5.08 3.67 4.43
C ASN A 96 -4.32 2.95 5.56
N PRO A 97 -4.91 2.83 6.76
CA PRO A 97 -4.23 2.22 7.90
C PRO A 97 -3.90 0.74 7.71
N GLU A 98 -4.56 0.06 6.76
CA GLU A 98 -4.30 -1.34 6.42
C GLU A 98 -3.20 -1.51 5.37
N TRP A 99 -2.99 -0.48 4.54
CA TRP A 99 -2.09 -0.50 3.40
C TRP A 99 -1.22 0.76 3.39
N ALA A 100 -0.14 0.73 4.17
CA ALA A 100 0.84 1.81 4.19
C ALA A 100 1.40 2.07 2.78
N GLY A 101 1.54 3.35 2.44
CA GLY A 101 1.85 3.87 1.11
C GLY A 101 0.61 4.22 0.27
N ASN A 102 -0.58 3.74 0.65
CA ASN A 102 -1.82 4.02 -0.10
C ASN A 102 -2.62 5.14 0.56
N MET A 103 -2.88 6.23 -0.16
CA MET A 103 -3.71 7.34 0.31
C MET A 103 -5.12 7.24 -0.25
N LYS A 104 -6.16 7.35 0.59
CA LYS A 104 -7.53 7.50 0.11
C LYS A 104 -7.64 8.75 -0.76
N VAL A 105 -8.32 8.67 -1.90
CA VAL A 105 -8.51 9.83 -2.79
C VAL A 105 -9.98 10.15 -2.95
N ARG A 106 -10.28 11.44 -3.11
CA ARG A 106 -11.58 11.91 -3.57
C ARG A 106 -11.71 11.61 -5.05
N TYR A 107 -12.13 10.39 -5.37
CA TYR A 107 -12.09 9.87 -6.74
C TYR A 107 -13.03 10.61 -7.71
N TRP A 108 -14.00 11.37 -7.20
CA TRP A 108 -14.87 12.24 -7.99
C TRP A 108 -14.18 13.55 -8.44
N GLU A 109 -12.97 13.85 -7.95
CA GLU A 109 -12.27 15.09 -8.28
C GLU A 109 -11.44 14.94 -9.56
N ALA A 110 -11.63 15.86 -10.50
CA ALA A 110 -10.99 15.83 -11.83
C ALA A 110 -9.45 15.72 -11.80
N GLY A 111 -8.82 16.24 -10.73
CA GLY A 111 -7.38 16.15 -10.54
C GLY A 111 -6.88 14.72 -10.40
N TRP A 112 -7.59 13.90 -9.62
CA TRP A 112 -7.30 12.47 -9.48
C TRP A 112 -7.69 11.70 -10.74
N GLN A 113 -8.90 11.94 -11.26
CA GLN A 113 -9.38 11.25 -12.46
C GLN A 113 -8.39 11.39 -13.63
N LYS A 114 -7.81 12.58 -13.82
CA LYS A 114 -6.78 12.82 -14.84
C LYS A 114 -5.52 11.96 -14.65
N ILE A 115 -5.10 11.70 -13.41
CA ILE A 115 -3.95 10.84 -13.11
C ILE A 115 -4.26 9.41 -13.55
N VAL A 116 -5.40 8.88 -13.11
CA VAL A 116 -5.84 7.51 -13.43
C VAL A 116 -6.04 7.31 -14.92
N LEU A 117 -6.62 8.28 -15.63
CA LEU A 117 -6.76 8.24 -17.10
C LEU A 117 -5.39 8.19 -17.81
N GLY A 118 -4.43 8.97 -17.33
CA GLY A 118 -3.05 8.93 -17.84
C GLY A 118 -2.32 7.62 -17.54
N TYR A 119 -2.70 6.94 -16.45
CA TYR A 119 -2.18 5.62 -16.11
C TYR A 119 -2.81 4.56 -17.02
N LEU A 120 -4.13 4.61 -17.21
CA LEU A 120 -4.85 3.74 -18.13
C LEU A 120 -4.31 3.84 -19.57
N ASP A 121 -3.96 5.05 -20.04
CA ASP A 121 -3.28 5.23 -21.33
C ASP A 121 -1.98 4.42 -21.42
N ARG A 122 -1.17 4.42 -20.36
CA ARG A 122 0.09 3.65 -20.31
C ARG A 122 -0.17 2.15 -20.38
N ILE A 123 -1.15 1.66 -19.62
CA ILE A 123 -1.56 0.24 -19.63
C ILE A 123 -1.99 -0.17 -21.04
N ILE A 124 -2.85 0.63 -21.68
CA ILE A 124 -3.35 0.39 -23.03
C ILE A 124 -2.18 0.40 -24.03
N ASP A 125 -1.31 1.40 -24.00
CA ASP A 125 -0.20 1.53 -24.95
C ASP A 125 0.82 0.38 -24.88
N ARG A 126 0.95 -0.26 -23.70
CA ARG A 126 1.84 -1.42 -23.51
C ARG A 126 1.29 -2.74 -24.00
N GLY A 127 0.01 -2.81 -24.34
CA GLY A 127 -0.57 -4.04 -24.90
C GLY A 127 -1.14 -4.99 -23.85
N PHE A 128 -1.53 -4.49 -22.68
CA PHE A 128 -2.40 -5.23 -21.77
C PHE A 128 -3.79 -5.43 -22.42
N ASP A 129 -4.42 -6.55 -22.10
CA ASP A 129 -5.75 -6.94 -22.58
C ASP A 129 -6.88 -6.32 -21.76
N GLY A 130 -6.56 -5.67 -20.64
CA GLY A 130 -7.55 -5.05 -19.78
C GLY A 130 -6.95 -4.45 -18.52
N VAL A 131 -7.85 -3.99 -17.65
CA VAL A 131 -7.53 -3.46 -16.33
C VAL A 131 -8.38 -4.14 -15.25
N TYR A 132 -7.75 -4.35 -14.10
CA TYR A 132 -8.33 -4.85 -12.87
C TYR A 132 -8.33 -3.70 -11.86
N LEU A 133 -9.51 -3.11 -11.67
CA LEU A 133 -9.73 -1.89 -10.89
C LEU A 133 -9.88 -2.25 -9.42
N ASP A 134 -9.00 -1.72 -8.59
CA ASP A 134 -9.00 -1.95 -7.15
C ASP A 134 -9.46 -0.72 -6.36
N ILE A 135 -9.86 -0.95 -5.12
CA ILE A 135 -10.40 0.04 -4.17
C ILE A 135 -11.69 0.68 -4.70
N ILE A 136 -12.56 -0.12 -5.32
CA ILE A 136 -13.88 0.33 -5.78
C ILE A 136 -14.78 0.68 -4.59
N ASP A 137 -14.65 -0.05 -3.49
CA ASP A 137 -15.30 0.17 -2.21
C ASP A 137 -14.84 1.45 -1.46
N ALA A 138 -13.98 2.28 -2.06
CA ALA A 138 -13.63 3.59 -1.49
C ALA A 138 -14.85 4.48 -1.21
N PHE A 139 -15.99 4.25 -1.86
CA PHE A 139 -17.23 4.97 -1.53
C PHE A 139 -17.67 4.73 -0.08
N GLU A 140 -17.47 3.53 0.48
CA GLU A 140 -17.86 3.18 1.87
C GLU A 140 -17.08 4.05 2.85
N PHE A 141 -15.77 4.15 2.63
CA PHE A 141 -14.90 5.01 3.41
C PHE A 141 -15.39 6.47 3.40
N TRP A 142 -15.76 7.04 2.26
CA TRP A 142 -16.20 8.44 2.19
C TRP A 142 -17.62 8.67 2.71
N GLU A 143 -18.50 7.69 2.58
CA GLU A 143 -19.83 7.67 3.21
C GLU A 143 -19.71 7.74 4.74
N GLU A 144 -18.78 6.98 5.31
CA GLU A 144 -18.59 6.88 6.76
C GLU A 144 -17.77 8.03 7.34
N THR A 145 -16.65 8.39 6.71
CA THR A 145 -15.65 9.28 7.33
C THR A 145 -15.81 10.75 6.99
N ALA A 146 -16.41 11.08 5.84
CA ALA A 146 -16.62 12.47 5.43
C ALA A 146 -17.89 12.65 4.58
N PRO A 147 -19.08 12.31 5.11
CA PRO A 147 -20.34 12.49 4.37
C PRO A 147 -20.56 13.96 3.99
N ARG A 148 -20.85 14.21 2.72
CA ARG A 148 -21.16 15.55 2.19
C ARG A 148 -22.57 15.60 1.65
N SER A 149 -23.32 16.62 2.06
CA SER A 149 -24.65 16.87 1.51
C SER A 149 -24.56 17.11 0.01
N GLY A 150 -25.33 16.34 -0.77
CA GLY A 150 -25.42 16.47 -2.22
C GLY A 150 -24.42 15.62 -3.02
N ILE A 151 -23.59 14.79 -2.38
CA ILE A 151 -22.75 13.81 -3.08
C ILE A 151 -23.30 12.41 -2.82
N ASP A 152 -23.49 11.64 -3.89
CA ASP A 152 -23.76 10.20 -3.85
C ASP A 152 -22.47 9.47 -4.23
N TYR A 153 -21.70 9.05 -3.24
CA TYR A 153 -20.37 8.47 -3.43
C TYR A 153 -20.40 7.19 -4.28
N ARG A 154 -21.44 6.38 -4.15
CA ARG A 154 -21.64 5.17 -4.96
C ARG A 154 -21.89 5.52 -6.41
N GLN A 155 -22.72 6.52 -6.68
CA GLN A 155 -22.95 7.01 -8.04
C GLN A 155 -21.68 7.63 -8.63
N GLU A 156 -20.93 8.43 -7.87
CA GLU A 156 -19.67 9.02 -8.31
C GLU A 156 -18.62 7.94 -8.68
N MET A 157 -18.55 6.83 -7.93
CA MET A 157 -17.66 5.73 -8.26
C MET A 157 -18.13 5.03 -9.55
N ALA A 158 -19.42 4.79 -9.69
CA ALA A 158 -19.98 4.21 -10.90
C ALA A 158 -19.73 5.08 -12.15
N ASP A 159 -19.89 6.40 -12.02
CA ASP A 159 -19.61 7.38 -13.08
C ASP A 159 -18.11 7.44 -13.39
N PHE A 160 -17.24 7.32 -12.39
CA PHE A 160 -15.80 7.28 -12.62
C PHE A 160 -15.37 6.01 -13.37
N VAL A 161 -15.91 4.84 -13.02
CA VAL A 161 -15.63 3.59 -13.76
C VAL A 161 -16.16 3.67 -15.20
N LEU A 162 -17.31 4.31 -15.42
CA LEU A 162 -17.82 4.58 -16.77
C LEU A 162 -16.92 5.55 -17.56
N LEU A 163 -16.36 6.57 -16.90
CA LEU A 163 -15.37 7.46 -17.48
C LEU A 163 -14.12 6.69 -17.94
N LEU A 164 -13.61 5.76 -17.11
CA LEU A 164 -12.49 4.89 -17.47
C LEU A 164 -12.83 4.00 -18.68
N ARG A 165 -14.02 3.38 -18.72
CA ARG A 165 -14.47 2.59 -19.88
C ARG A 165 -14.52 3.42 -21.15
N THR A 166 -15.10 4.61 -21.07
CA THR A 166 -15.23 5.52 -22.21
C THR A 166 -13.86 5.93 -22.73
N HIS A 167 -12.96 6.34 -21.82
CA HIS A 167 -11.59 6.74 -22.16
C HIS A 167 -10.78 5.59 -22.78
N ALA A 168 -10.90 4.36 -22.25
CA ALA A 168 -10.24 3.19 -22.81
C ALA A 168 -10.67 2.94 -24.28
N LEU A 169 -11.97 2.95 -24.55
CA LEU A 169 -12.51 2.77 -25.89
C LEU A 169 -12.04 3.88 -26.85
N GLU A 170 -12.02 5.12 -26.41
CA GLU A 170 -11.52 6.26 -27.21
C GLU A 170 -10.01 6.17 -27.48
N ARG A 171 -9.22 5.68 -26.52
CA ARG A 171 -7.79 5.47 -26.70
C ARG A 171 -7.53 4.33 -27.67
N LEU A 172 -8.22 3.20 -27.52
CA LEU A 172 -8.12 2.03 -28.39
C LEU A 172 -8.50 2.35 -29.83
N ALA A 173 -9.57 3.11 -30.05
CA ALA A 173 -9.95 3.57 -31.38
C ALA A 173 -8.82 4.31 -32.13
N LYS A 174 -7.86 4.90 -31.40
CA LYS A 174 -6.70 5.60 -31.95
C LYS A 174 -5.46 4.72 -32.10
N VAL A 175 -5.23 3.79 -31.18
CA VAL A 175 -3.96 3.05 -31.11
C VAL A 175 -4.06 1.59 -31.54
N ASP A 176 -5.23 0.97 -31.37
CA ASP A 176 -5.49 -0.45 -31.66
C ASP A 176 -7.02 -0.70 -31.69
N PRO A 177 -7.72 -0.31 -32.78
CA PRO A 177 -9.18 -0.27 -32.82
C PRO A 177 -9.85 -1.65 -32.80
N ASP A 178 -9.10 -2.71 -33.13
CA ASP A 178 -9.60 -4.08 -33.15
C ASP A 178 -9.37 -4.81 -31.81
N ARG A 179 -8.59 -4.21 -30.89
CA ARG A 179 -8.33 -4.80 -29.57
C ARG A 179 -9.51 -4.60 -28.64
N ASP A 180 -10.09 -5.71 -28.23
CA ASP A 180 -11.03 -5.76 -27.11
C ASP A 180 -10.28 -5.54 -25.79
N PHE A 181 -10.88 -4.79 -24.86
CA PHE A 181 -10.25 -4.39 -23.61
C PHE A 181 -11.20 -4.60 -22.44
N VAL A 182 -10.81 -5.50 -21.54
CA VAL A 182 -11.66 -5.93 -20.42
C VAL A 182 -11.49 -5.00 -19.21
N ILE A 183 -12.59 -4.70 -18.53
CA ILE A 183 -12.59 -4.01 -17.25
C ILE A 183 -13.16 -4.93 -16.18
N LEU A 184 -12.32 -5.30 -15.22
CA LEU A 184 -12.68 -6.09 -14.04
C LEU A 184 -12.68 -5.18 -12.83
N GLY A 185 -13.75 -5.18 -12.03
CA GLY A 185 -13.79 -4.46 -10.76
C GLY A 185 -13.60 -5.37 -9.56
N GLN A 186 -12.68 -5.03 -8.64
CA GLN A 186 -12.49 -5.74 -7.38
C GLN A 186 -13.38 -5.16 -6.27
N ASN A 187 -14.04 -6.04 -5.52
CA ASN A 187 -14.93 -5.73 -4.39
C ASN A 187 -16.02 -4.73 -4.79
N GLY A 188 -16.41 -3.80 -3.89
CA GLY A 188 -17.46 -2.82 -4.13
C GLY A 188 -18.79 -3.46 -4.57
N LEU A 189 -19.11 -4.66 -4.05
CA LEU A 189 -20.18 -5.52 -4.56
C LEU A 189 -21.57 -4.87 -4.49
N ASP A 190 -21.77 -3.88 -3.64
CA ASP A 190 -22.98 -3.07 -3.64
C ASP A 190 -23.24 -2.33 -4.96
N LEU A 191 -22.20 -1.95 -5.70
CA LEU A 191 -22.35 -1.26 -6.98
C LEU A 191 -22.93 -2.16 -8.07
N ILE A 192 -23.03 -3.47 -7.86
CA ILE A 192 -23.72 -4.38 -8.78
C ILE A 192 -25.19 -3.96 -8.94
N GLY A 193 -25.80 -3.31 -7.95
CA GLY A 193 -27.14 -2.72 -8.05
C GLY A 193 -27.21 -1.50 -8.97
N ASN A 194 -26.10 -0.78 -9.19
CA ASN A 194 -26.02 0.45 -9.96
C ASN A 194 -25.95 0.16 -11.47
N ALA A 195 -26.85 0.76 -12.25
CA ALA A 195 -26.93 0.52 -13.70
C ALA A 195 -25.74 1.11 -14.48
N THR A 196 -25.21 2.26 -14.05
CA THR A 196 -24.01 2.88 -14.64
C THR A 196 -22.81 1.96 -14.47
N TYR A 197 -22.59 1.45 -13.25
CA TYR A 197 -21.47 0.55 -12.97
C TYR A 197 -21.54 -0.73 -13.81
N ARG A 198 -22.73 -1.36 -13.86
CA ARG A 198 -22.94 -2.56 -14.69
C ARG A 198 -22.71 -2.34 -16.18
N ALA A 199 -22.91 -1.12 -16.69
CA ALA A 199 -22.65 -0.80 -18.09
C ALA A 199 -21.15 -0.57 -18.37
N ALA A 200 -20.34 -0.34 -17.34
CA ALA A 200 -18.93 0.00 -17.46
C ALA A 200 -17.98 -1.20 -17.35
N VAL A 201 -18.34 -2.20 -16.53
CA VAL A 201 -17.51 -3.38 -16.25
C VAL A 201 -17.90 -4.60 -17.09
N ASP A 202 -16.92 -5.45 -17.42
CA ASP A 202 -17.15 -6.74 -18.07
C ASP A 202 -17.17 -7.90 -17.06
N GLY A 203 -16.57 -7.70 -15.88
CA GLY A 203 -16.56 -8.67 -14.79
C GLY A 203 -16.31 -8.04 -13.42
N VAL A 204 -16.59 -8.80 -12.37
CA VAL A 204 -16.34 -8.41 -10.97
C VAL A 204 -15.59 -9.51 -10.24
N ALA A 205 -14.64 -9.13 -9.41
CA ALA A 205 -13.89 -10.01 -8.52
C ALA A 205 -14.23 -9.70 -7.07
N ALA A 206 -14.31 -10.71 -6.21
CA ALA A 206 -14.44 -10.56 -4.77
C ALA A 206 -13.24 -11.23 -4.08
N GLU A 207 -12.59 -10.52 -3.18
CA GLU A 207 -11.65 -11.12 -2.23
C GLU A 207 -12.39 -11.52 -0.95
N ASP A 208 -11.80 -12.43 -0.16
CA ASP A 208 -12.25 -12.78 1.18
C ASP A 208 -13.76 -13.04 1.28
N VAL A 209 -14.25 -14.04 0.54
CA VAL A 209 -15.68 -14.39 0.59
C VAL A 209 -15.95 -15.36 1.73
N ARG A 210 -15.07 -16.35 1.95
CA ARG A 210 -15.20 -17.36 3.01
C ARG A 210 -14.07 -17.35 4.02
N PHE A 211 -12.90 -16.84 3.66
CA PHE A 211 -11.80 -16.67 4.59
C PHE A 211 -11.42 -15.20 4.62
N HIS A 212 -11.64 -14.59 5.77
CA HIS A 212 -11.09 -13.28 6.04
C HIS A 212 -9.57 -13.40 6.18
N TYR A 213 -8.86 -12.58 5.44
CA TYR A 213 -7.42 -12.43 5.52
C TYR A 213 -7.08 -11.08 6.13
N PRO A 214 -7.02 -11.00 7.47
CA PRO A 214 -6.69 -9.76 8.13
C PRO A 214 -5.24 -9.39 7.85
N ASN A 215 -5.04 -8.11 7.51
CA ASN A 215 -3.72 -7.53 7.25
C ASN A 215 -2.90 -7.29 8.53
N GLY A 216 -3.48 -7.51 9.71
CA GLY A 216 -2.80 -7.48 11.01
C GLY A 216 -1.79 -8.63 11.18
N ARG A 217 -0.66 -8.35 11.85
CA ARG A 217 0.28 -9.39 12.29
C ARG A 217 -0.05 -9.81 13.73
N PRO A 218 -0.08 -11.12 14.05
CA PRO A 218 0.13 -12.25 13.15
C PRO A 218 -1.07 -12.45 12.21
N LYS A 219 -0.79 -12.85 10.96
CA LYS A 219 -1.82 -13.15 9.95
C LYS A 219 -2.71 -14.29 10.46
N SER A 220 -3.93 -13.98 10.88
CA SER A 220 -4.89 -14.99 11.34
C SER A 220 -5.90 -15.27 10.23
N PHE A 221 -5.77 -16.39 9.53
CA PHE A 221 -6.79 -16.83 8.59
C PHE A 221 -8.05 -17.24 9.38
N THR A 222 -9.07 -16.40 9.37
CA THR A 222 -10.33 -16.65 10.08
C THR A 222 -11.43 -16.91 9.07
N PRO A 223 -12.30 -17.92 9.28
CA PRO A 223 -13.53 -18.01 8.52
C PRO A 223 -14.31 -16.69 8.58
N GLN A 224 -14.90 -16.29 7.46
CA GLN A 224 -15.83 -15.18 7.40
C GLN A 224 -17.06 -15.45 8.28
N ASP A 225 -17.76 -14.39 8.70
CA ASP A 225 -19.13 -14.54 9.21
C ASP A 225 -20.04 -15.14 8.12
N ASP A 226 -20.90 -16.08 8.50
CA ASP A 226 -21.81 -16.76 7.57
C ASP A 226 -22.75 -15.78 6.84
N GLY A 227 -23.10 -14.66 7.49
CA GLY A 227 -23.93 -13.59 6.93
C GLY A 227 -23.20 -12.78 5.86
N GLU A 228 -21.96 -12.39 6.12
CA GLU A 228 -21.11 -11.66 5.16
C GLU A 228 -20.83 -12.51 3.91
N ALA A 229 -20.45 -13.77 4.11
CA ALA A 229 -20.24 -14.72 3.02
C ALA A 229 -21.50 -14.92 2.17
N ALA A 230 -22.66 -15.09 2.82
CA ALA A 230 -23.94 -15.24 2.14
C ALA A 230 -24.34 -13.98 1.36
N TRP A 231 -24.06 -12.80 1.91
CA TRP A 231 -24.30 -11.52 1.24
C TRP A 231 -23.42 -11.36 -0.01
N ALA A 232 -22.11 -11.60 0.10
CA ALA A 232 -21.19 -11.49 -1.03
C ALA A 232 -21.59 -12.45 -2.18
N LEU A 233 -21.88 -13.72 -1.84
CA LEU A 233 -22.39 -14.70 -2.81
C LEU A 233 -23.73 -14.27 -3.44
N GLN A 234 -24.60 -13.60 -2.69
CA GLN A 234 -25.84 -13.07 -3.24
C GLN A 234 -25.58 -11.97 -4.28
N GLN A 235 -24.62 -11.07 -4.04
CA GLN A 235 -24.26 -10.02 -5.00
C GLN A 235 -23.61 -10.61 -6.26
N LEU A 236 -22.68 -11.57 -6.11
CA LEU A 236 -22.09 -12.27 -7.25
C LEU A 236 -23.15 -12.95 -8.13
N ARG A 237 -24.14 -13.62 -7.53
CA ARG A 237 -25.29 -14.17 -8.29
C ARG A 237 -26.12 -13.09 -9.00
N ARG A 238 -26.18 -11.86 -8.47
CA ARG A 238 -26.85 -10.74 -9.14
C ARG A 238 -26.04 -10.26 -10.35
N ALA A 239 -24.70 -10.21 -10.24
CA ALA A 239 -23.81 -9.89 -11.34
C ALA A 239 -23.97 -10.90 -12.50
N GLU A 240 -23.95 -12.20 -12.20
CA GLU A 240 -24.15 -13.26 -13.21
C GLU A 240 -25.50 -13.14 -13.92
N ARG A 241 -26.59 -12.89 -13.18
CA ARG A 241 -27.91 -12.65 -13.77
C ARG A 241 -27.96 -11.40 -14.64
N ALA A 242 -27.07 -10.45 -14.41
CA ALA A 242 -26.90 -9.26 -15.24
C ALA A 242 -25.94 -9.48 -16.41
N GLY A 243 -25.39 -10.69 -16.58
CA GLY A 243 -24.44 -11.03 -17.64
C GLY A 243 -23.01 -10.55 -17.39
N ILE A 244 -22.67 -10.26 -16.13
CA ILE A 244 -21.33 -9.85 -15.69
C ILE A 244 -20.60 -11.07 -15.15
N GLU A 245 -19.38 -11.32 -15.64
CA GLU A 245 -18.57 -12.46 -15.22
C GLU A 245 -18.07 -12.27 -13.78
N THR A 246 -18.00 -13.35 -13.00
CA THR A 246 -17.64 -13.30 -11.57
C THR A 246 -16.35 -14.08 -11.29
N PHE A 247 -15.50 -13.49 -10.46
CA PHE A 247 -14.22 -14.04 -10.02
C PHE A 247 -14.14 -13.97 -8.49
N VAL A 248 -13.44 -14.91 -7.88
CA VAL A 248 -13.24 -14.93 -6.42
C VAL A 248 -11.78 -15.24 -6.12
N VAL A 249 -11.16 -14.45 -5.24
CA VAL A 249 -9.84 -14.70 -4.64
C VAL A 249 -10.05 -15.11 -3.19
N GLU A 250 -9.41 -16.19 -2.78
CA GLU A 250 -9.44 -16.67 -1.39
C GLU A 250 -8.03 -16.87 -0.89
N TYR A 251 -7.66 -16.18 0.18
CA TYR A 251 -6.39 -16.40 0.86
C TYR A 251 -6.55 -17.53 1.88
N VAL A 252 -6.09 -18.72 1.50
CA VAL A 252 -6.26 -19.93 2.33
C VAL A 252 -4.97 -20.28 3.09
N PRO A 253 -5.05 -20.61 4.40
CA PRO A 253 -3.89 -21.01 5.19
C PRO A 253 -3.26 -22.30 4.66
N PRO A 254 -1.93 -22.48 4.75
CA PRO A 254 -1.24 -23.68 4.27
C PRO A 254 -1.82 -25.01 4.79
N ALA A 255 -2.29 -25.06 6.04
CA ALA A 255 -2.92 -26.24 6.63
C ALA A 255 -4.28 -26.60 5.96
N ALA A 256 -5.07 -25.61 5.55
CA ALA A 256 -6.34 -25.83 4.85
C ALA A 256 -6.13 -26.20 3.36
N ARG A 257 -4.96 -25.89 2.77
CA ARG A 257 -4.57 -26.33 1.41
C ARG A 257 -4.33 -27.84 1.32
N ALA A 258 -3.92 -28.47 2.43
CA ALA A 258 -3.77 -29.93 2.53
C ALA A 258 -5.09 -30.63 2.82
N ALA A 259 -6.02 -29.95 3.51
CA ALA A 259 -7.35 -30.43 3.84
C ALA A 259 -8.41 -30.10 2.78
N ALA A 260 -8.04 -30.02 1.49
CA ALA A 260 -8.89 -29.69 0.34
C ALA A 260 -10.01 -30.73 0.05
N ALA A 261 -10.60 -31.31 1.09
CA ALA A 261 -11.84 -32.08 1.10
C ALA A 261 -12.98 -31.37 1.90
N GLY A 262 -12.71 -30.22 2.52
CA GLY A 262 -13.65 -29.51 3.42
C GLY A 262 -14.27 -28.20 2.87
N PRO A 263 -14.24 -27.06 3.60
CA PRO A 263 -14.95 -25.81 3.25
C PRO A 263 -14.75 -25.29 1.81
N LEU A 264 -13.58 -25.55 1.21
CA LEU A 264 -13.25 -25.22 -0.18
C LEU A 264 -14.00 -26.11 -1.19
N ALA A 265 -14.31 -27.36 -0.84
CA ALA A 265 -15.14 -28.25 -1.66
C ALA A 265 -16.62 -27.81 -1.66
N GLY A 266 -17.10 -27.23 -0.56
CA GLY A 266 -18.43 -26.62 -0.47
C GLY A 266 -18.54 -25.36 -1.35
N LEU A 267 -17.55 -24.46 -1.28
CA LEU A 267 -17.50 -23.26 -2.13
C LEU A 267 -17.34 -23.64 -3.60
N ALA A 268 -16.43 -24.56 -3.92
CA ALA A 268 -16.25 -25.08 -5.27
C ALA A 268 -17.52 -25.76 -5.80
N SER A 269 -18.23 -26.55 -4.98
CA SER A 269 -19.47 -27.20 -5.39
C SER A 269 -20.62 -26.21 -5.60
N GLU A 270 -20.81 -25.24 -4.69
CA GLU A 270 -21.83 -24.21 -4.82
C GLU A 270 -21.57 -23.31 -6.04
N MET A 271 -20.32 -22.92 -6.28
CA MET A 271 -19.93 -22.10 -7.42
C MET A 271 -19.96 -22.87 -8.75
N THR A 272 -19.63 -24.16 -8.75
CA THR A 272 -19.82 -25.04 -9.91
C THR A 272 -21.29 -25.15 -10.32
N THR A 273 -22.22 -25.15 -9.35
CA THR A 273 -23.67 -25.09 -9.64
C THR A 273 -24.15 -23.70 -10.09
N MET A 274 -23.38 -22.64 -9.83
CA MET A 274 -23.66 -21.26 -10.25
C MET A 274 -23.03 -20.88 -11.59
N GLY A 275 -22.19 -21.75 -12.19
CA GLY A 275 -21.46 -21.45 -13.43
C GLY A 275 -20.20 -20.60 -13.20
N SER A 276 -19.94 -20.21 -11.95
CA SER A 276 -18.82 -19.36 -11.54
C SER A 276 -17.52 -20.14 -11.51
N ARG A 277 -16.45 -19.48 -11.94
CA ARG A 277 -15.11 -20.03 -12.06
C ARG A 277 -14.30 -19.64 -10.83
N LEU A 278 -14.42 -20.44 -9.77
CA LEU A 278 -13.63 -20.27 -8.54
C LEU A 278 -12.15 -20.51 -8.83
N PHE A 279 -11.28 -19.53 -8.52
CA PHE A 279 -9.83 -19.75 -8.43
C PHE A 279 -9.36 -19.34 -7.05
N VAL A 280 -9.06 -20.36 -6.25
CA VAL A 280 -8.38 -20.16 -4.99
C VAL A 280 -6.93 -19.86 -5.33
N ALA A 281 -6.52 -18.60 -5.23
CA ALA A 281 -5.11 -18.23 -5.14
C ALA A 281 -4.58 -18.72 -3.78
N ALA A 282 -4.37 -20.03 -3.67
CA ALA A 282 -3.37 -20.51 -2.75
C ALA A 282 -2.06 -19.87 -3.21
N ASN A 283 -1.35 -19.19 -2.31
CA ASN A 283 0.05 -18.78 -2.45
C ASN A 283 0.96 -20.04 -2.58
N ARG A 284 0.64 -20.93 -3.53
CA ARG A 284 1.30 -22.14 -4.02
C ARG A 284 1.58 -21.73 -5.47
N ASP A 285 2.70 -21.10 -5.79
CA ASP A 285 3.87 -21.84 -6.25
C ASP A 285 5.11 -20.93 -6.36
N LEU A 286 5.46 -20.24 -5.27
CA LEU A 286 6.79 -19.61 -5.12
C LEU A 286 7.50 -20.03 -3.82
N ASP A 287 6.99 -21.08 -3.15
CA ASP A 287 7.59 -21.72 -1.98
C ASP A 287 8.92 -22.38 -2.38
N GLY A 288 10.00 -21.61 -2.38
CA GLY A 288 11.33 -22.02 -2.83
C GLY A 288 12.25 -20.85 -3.19
N LEU A 289 11.71 -19.64 -3.29
CA LEU A 289 12.50 -18.41 -3.25
C LEU A 289 12.32 -17.80 -1.87
N PRO A 290 13.37 -17.22 -1.24
CA PRO A 290 13.18 -16.53 0.03
C PRO A 290 12.04 -15.54 -0.14
N ALA A 291 11.13 -15.48 0.84
CA ALA A 291 10.23 -14.34 0.97
C ALA A 291 11.15 -13.12 0.97
N GLN A 292 11.16 -12.40 -0.15
CA GLN A 292 12.00 -11.23 -0.28
C GLN A 292 11.45 -10.20 0.70
N PRO A 293 12.32 -9.44 1.39
CA PRO A 293 11.87 -8.38 2.27
C PRO A 293 11.01 -7.44 1.42
N ARG A 294 9.72 -7.37 1.72
CA ARG A 294 8.89 -6.25 1.25
C ARG A 294 9.60 -5.02 1.80
N ALA A 295 10.06 -4.15 0.89
CA ALA A 295 10.71 -2.90 1.23
C ALA A 295 9.92 -2.22 2.37
N ALA A 296 10.62 -1.92 3.45
CA ALA A 296 10.04 -1.35 4.65
C ALA A 296 9.74 0.14 4.42
N PHE A 297 8.78 0.44 3.53
CA PHE A 297 8.19 1.77 3.40
C PHE A 297 6.95 1.94 4.31
N GLY A 298 6.62 0.92 5.11
CA GLY A 298 5.51 0.88 6.05
C GLY A 298 5.73 1.70 7.33
N GLY A 299 6.01 2.98 7.18
CA GLY A 299 6.16 3.87 8.32
C GLY A 299 6.41 5.29 7.88
N LEU A 300 5.38 5.96 7.33
CA LEU A 300 5.32 7.42 7.25
C LEU A 300 4.03 8.05 7.79
N PHE A 301 2.96 7.29 8.07
CA PHE A 301 1.81 7.77 8.88
C PHE A 301 1.27 6.65 9.80
N PRO A 302 0.53 6.96 10.88
CA PRO A 302 0.22 6.00 11.95
C PRO A 302 -0.84 4.99 11.52
N THR A 303 -0.61 3.70 11.78
CA THR A 303 -1.66 2.67 11.72
C THR A 303 -2.64 2.91 12.88
N PHE A 304 -3.95 3.02 12.65
CA PHE A 304 -4.94 3.01 13.74
C PHE A 304 -5.62 1.64 13.76
N GLY A 305 -5.35 0.85 14.80
CA GLY A 305 -6.13 -0.36 15.10
C GLY A 305 -7.37 -0.02 15.92
N PRO A 306 -8.33 -0.95 16.07
CA PRO A 306 -9.58 -0.69 16.77
C PRO A 306 -9.36 -0.90 18.28
N GLU A 307 -9.17 0.17 19.05
CA GLU A 307 -9.18 0.10 20.51
C GLU A 307 -9.94 1.28 21.12
N ALA A 308 -11.07 0.95 21.76
CA ALA A 308 -11.86 1.80 22.68
C ALA A 308 -12.31 3.18 22.12
N PRO A 309 -13.36 3.82 22.70
CA PRO A 309 -13.71 5.18 22.31
C PRO A 309 -12.52 6.12 22.52
N ASP A 310 -12.06 6.72 21.41
CA ASP A 310 -10.94 7.67 21.31
C ASP A 310 -10.98 8.66 22.48
N PRO A 311 -9.97 8.66 23.40
CA PRO A 311 -9.89 9.71 24.40
C PRO A 311 -9.79 11.05 23.68
N ARG A 312 -10.46 12.08 24.22
CA ARG A 312 -10.42 13.41 23.60
C ARG A 312 -8.96 13.84 23.43
N PRO A 313 -8.56 14.36 22.26
CA PRO A 313 -7.18 14.75 22.02
C PRO A 313 -6.73 15.79 23.04
N LEU A 314 -5.55 15.58 23.62
CA LEU A 314 -4.88 16.54 24.47
C LEU A 314 -4.20 17.56 23.55
N SER A 315 -4.68 18.80 23.54
CA SER A 315 -4.14 19.86 22.68
C SER A 315 -3.55 20.99 23.51
N GLY A 316 -2.33 21.39 23.16
CA GLY A 316 -1.64 22.56 23.67
C GLY A 316 -2.04 23.84 22.95
N THR A 317 -1.20 24.85 23.08
CA THR A 317 -1.48 26.23 22.72
C THR A 317 -0.40 26.75 21.76
N SER A 318 -0.10 28.05 21.84
CA SER A 318 1.01 28.68 21.11
C SER A 318 2.18 29.03 22.03
N ARG A 319 2.17 28.47 23.25
CA ARG A 319 3.16 28.68 24.30
C ARG A 319 3.73 27.33 24.69
N PRO A 320 4.91 27.30 25.35
CA PRO A 320 5.44 26.05 25.90
C PRO A 320 4.44 25.34 26.82
N ASP A 321 4.04 24.14 26.43
CA ASP A 321 3.07 23.31 27.11
C ASP A 321 3.71 22.04 27.68
N ARG A 322 3.08 21.47 28.72
CA ARG A 322 3.43 20.15 29.25
C ARG A 322 2.18 19.29 29.27
N LEU A 323 2.12 18.33 28.36
CA LEU A 323 0.98 17.44 28.18
C LEU A 323 1.41 16.02 28.55
N THR A 324 0.52 15.29 29.21
CA THR A 324 0.82 13.94 29.67
C THR A 324 -0.42 13.07 29.52
N GLY A 325 -0.24 11.94 28.83
CA GLY A 325 -1.23 10.89 28.64
C GLY A 325 -1.45 10.04 29.89
N GLY A 326 -2.13 8.93 29.66
CA GLY A 326 -2.67 7.99 30.62
C GLY A 326 -1.87 6.69 30.62
N ALA A 327 -2.58 5.58 30.43
CA ALA A 327 -2.01 4.24 30.33
C ALA A 327 -2.68 3.45 29.19
N GLY A 328 -3.43 4.15 28.35
CA GLY A 328 -4.10 3.64 27.17
C GLY A 328 -3.69 4.47 25.95
N PRO A 329 -4.25 4.22 24.77
CA PRO A 329 -3.90 4.97 23.57
C PRO A 329 -4.27 6.46 23.68
N GLU A 330 -3.35 7.36 23.42
CA GLU A 330 -3.58 8.80 23.43
C GLU A 330 -3.20 9.52 22.11
N ARG A 331 -3.90 10.63 21.85
CA ARG A 331 -3.54 11.62 20.83
C ARG A 331 -3.16 12.93 21.50
N ILE A 332 -1.90 13.32 21.40
CA ILE A 332 -1.34 14.51 22.05
C ILE A 332 -0.74 15.44 20.99
N SER A 333 -1.15 16.71 21.00
CA SER A 333 -0.60 17.75 20.11
C SER A 333 -0.14 18.96 20.92
N GLY A 334 1.14 19.33 20.80
CA GLY A 334 1.74 20.49 21.47
C GLY A 334 1.30 21.82 20.85
N GLY A 335 1.35 21.91 19.53
CA GLY A 335 0.93 23.08 18.78
C GLY A 335 2.13 23.95 18.42
N ALA A 336 2.18 25.18 18.92
CA ALA A 336 3.38 26.00 18.80
C ALA A 336 3.96 26.25 20.18
N GLY A 337 5.29 26.27 20.33
CA GLY A 337 5.90 26.41 21.65
C GLY A 337 7.17 25.60 21.77
N HIS A 338 7.62 25.38 23.00
CA HIS A 338 8.68 24.42 23.29
C HIS A 338 8.07 23.40 24.24
N ASP A 339 7.47 22.38 23.66
CA ASP A 339 6.52 21.54 24.31
C ASP A 339 7.17 20.28 24.89
N ARG A 340 6.54 19.74 25.94
CA ARG A 340 6.92 18.46 26.55
C ARG A 340 5.71 17.54 26.54
N LEU A 341 5.77 16.54 25.68
CA LEU A 341 4.71 15.56 25.48
C LEU A 341 5.17 14.20 26.01
N ASP A 342 4.31 13.52 26.75
CA ASP A 342 4.59 12.23 27.39
C ASP A 342 3.34 11.35 27.26
N GLY A 343 3.37 10.37 26.35
CA GLY A 343 2.27 9.43 26.09
C GLY A 343 2.03 8.49 27.27
N ARG A 344 3.12 8.16 27.95
CA ARG A 344 3.25 7.22 29.08
C ARG A 344 3.13 5.78 28.69
N GLY A 345 1.99 5.29 28.23
CA GLY A 345 1.89 3.90 27.86
C GLY A 345 0.53 3.58 27.29
N GLY A 346 0.48 2.50 26.51
CA GLY A 346 -0.55 2.38 25.49
C GLY A 346 0.04 2.84 24.16
N ARG A 347 -0.79 2.86 23.12
CA ARG A 347 -0.34 3.15 21.77
C ARG A 347 -0.64 4.61 21.42
N ASP A 348 0.38 5.44 21.39
CA ASP A 348 0.23 6.88 21.39
C ASP A 348 0.59 7.52 20.06
N VAL A 349 -0.02 8.67 19.77
CA VAL A 349 0.36 9.58 18.69
C VAL A 349 0.66 10.95 19.27
N LEU A 350 1.93 11.34 19.20
CA LEU A 350 2.46 12.60 19.74
C LEU A 350 2.92 13.51 18.60
N GLN A 351 2.44 14.74 18.58
CA GLN A 351 2.83 15.75 17.61
C GLN A 351 3.32 17.02 18.33
N GLY A 352 4.60 17.35 18.20
CA GLY A 352 5.21 18.56 18.78
C GLY A 352 4.63 19.82 18.13
N GLY A 353 4.89 19.97 16.84
CA GLY A 353 4.35 21.04 16.02
C GLY A 353 5.42 22.03 15.61
N THR A 354 5.49 23.21 16.22
CA THR A 354 6.57 24.17 15.94
C THR A 354 7.30 24.61 17.19
N GLY A 355 8.62 24.75 17.09
CA GLY A 355 9.58 25.04 18.15
C GLY A 355 10.27 23.76 18.61
N ASP A 356 11.27 23.90 19.48
CA ASP A 356 12.09 22.78 19.94
C ASP A 356 11.33 21.97 21.02
N ASP A 357 10.87 20.78 20.64
CA ASP A 357 9.97 19.95 21.43
C ASP A 357 10.66 18.69 22.01
N LEU A 358 10.10 18.16 23.09
CA LEU A 358 10.48 16.86 23.68
C LEU A 358 9.26 15.95 23.70
N LEU A 359 9.33 14.85 22.95
CA LEU A 359 8.29 13.84 22.84
C LEU A 359 8.79 12.51 23.43
N ARG A 360 7.94 11.88 24.24
CA ARG A 360 8.17 10.55 24.82
C ARG A 360 6.96 9.67 24.59
N GLY A 361 7.12 8.58 23.85
CA GLY A 361 6.06 7.57 23.66
C GLY A 361 5.81 6.82 24.96
N GLY A 362 6.79 6.02 25.38
CA GLY A 362 6.69 5.16 26.56
C GLY A 362 6.65 3.70 26.13
N PRO A 363 5.98 2.80 26.87
CA PRO A 363 5.70 1.46 26.39
C PRO A 363 4.46 1.43 25.48
N GLY A 364 4.60 0.91 24.27
CA GLY A 364 3.57 0.87 23.24
C GLY A 364 4.18 0.98 21.84
N ASP A 365 3.37 0.77 20.80
CA ASP A 365 3.82 0.97 19.41
C ASP A 365 3.47 2.41 18.96
N ASP A 366 4.33 3.37 19.30
CA ASP A 366 4.01 4.79 19.27
C ASP A 366 4.35 5.48 17.93
N GLY A 367 3.67 6.60 17.66
CA GLY A 367 3.95 7.49 16.53
C GLY A 367 4.34 8.88 17.02
N LEU A 368 5.61 9.25 16.86
CA LEU A 368 6.16 10.53 17.32
C LEU A 368 6.54 11.42 16.13
N PHE A 369 6.00 12.62 16.10
CA PHE A 369 6.23 13.63 15.06
C PHE A 369 6.74 14.92 15.71
N GLY A 370 8.02 15.27 15.53
CA GLY A 370 8.63 16.48 16.09
C GLY A 370 8.01 17.74 15.50
N GLY A 371 8.09 17.88 14.18
CA GLY A 371 7.50 19.01 13.47
C GLY A 371 8.59 19.95 12.99
N ALA A 372 8.56 21.24 13.33
CA ALA A 372 9.60 22.19 12.94
C ALA A 372 10.30 22.72 14.18
N GLY A 373 11.61 22.53 14.31
CA GLY A 373 12.33 22.85 15.53
C GLY A 373 13.54 21.95 15.68
N ARG A 374 14.25 22.04 16.79
CA ARG A 374 15.23 21.02 17.17
C ARG A 374 14.60 20.11 18.20
N ASP A 375 14.07 19.01 17.70
CA ASP A 375 13.22 18.14 18.47
C ASP A 375 14.00 16.96 19.05
N ARG A 376 13.50 16.44 20.17
CA ARG A 376 13.98 15.20 20.77
C ARG A 376 12.83 14.23 20.92
N LEU A 377 12.92 13.12 20.20
CA LEU A 377 11.92 12.06 20.18
C LEU A 377 12.51 10.82 20.86
N GLU A 378 11.78 10.27 21.83
CA GLU A 378 12.11 9.04 22.54
C GLU A 378 10.92 8.08 22.39
N GLY A 379 11.06 7.04 21.57
CA GLY A 379 10.01 6.04 21.32
C GLY A 379 9.70 5.27 22.60
N GLY A 380 10.67 4.50 23.07
CA GLY A 380 10.60 3.83 24.36
C GLY A 380 10.65 2.32 24.19
N ALA A 381 9.56 1.62 24.47
CA ALA A 381 9.50 0.17 24.34
C ALA A 381 8.29 -0.22 23.47
N GLY A 382 8.51 -0.96 22.40
CA GLY A 382 7.50 -1.31 21.41
C GLY A 382 8.01 -0.96 20.02
N HIS A 383 7.16 -1.09 19.00
CA HIS A 383 7.54 -0.83 17.62
C HIS A 383 7.18 0.60 17.23
N ASP A 384 8.13 1.51 17.40
CA ASP A 384 7.89 2.95 17.31
C ASP A 384 8.18 3.51 15.92
N ARG A 385 7.51 4.61 15.60
CA ARG A 385 7.75 5.42 14.39
C ARG A 385 8.12 6.83 14.78
N LEU A 386 9.34 7.25 14.48
CA LEU A 386 9.88 8.55 14.86
C LEU A 386 10.20 9.38 13.62
N TYR A 387 9.60 10.57 13.54
CA TYR A 387 9.83 11.55 12.47
C TYR A 387 10.26 12.88 13.07
N GLY A 388 11.50 13.30 12.81
CA GLY A 388 12.05 14.57 13.33
C GLY A 388 11.31 15.76 12.74
N GLY A 389 11.35 15.88 11.42
CA GLY A 389 10.64 16.91 10.68
C GLY A 389 11.61 17.94 10.10
N ALA A 390 11.54 19.20 10.51
CA ALA A 390 12.44 20.23 10.02
C ALA A 390 13.31 20.76 11.15
N GLY A 391 14.63 20.60 11.04
CA GLY A 391 15.60 21.09 11.98
C GLY A 391 16.64 20.03 12.31
N ASN A 392 17.33 20.17 13.44
CA ASN A 392 18.40 19.24 13.80
C ASN A 392 17.95 18.44 15.01
N ASP A 393 17.46 17.24 14.75
CA ASP A 393 16.69 16.46 15.69
C ASP A 393 17.50 15.30 16.28
N VAL A 394 16.99 14.78 17.39
CA VAL A 394 17.53 13.58 18.04
C VAL A 394 16.42 12.57 18.20
N LEU A 395 16.53 11.44 17.48
CA LEU A 395 15.56 10.35 17.50
C LEU A 395 16.18 9.15 18.19
N LEU A 396 15.51 8.65 19.22
CA LEU A 396 15.88 7.45 19.97
C LEU A 396 14.72 6.46 19.89
N GLY A 397 14.86 5.39 19.11
CA GLY A 397 13.84 4.34 18.95
C GLY A 397 13.57 3.66 20.29
N GLY A 398 14.56 2.92 20.79
CA GLY A 398 14.52 2.34 22.13
C GLY A 398 14.60 0.83 22.06
N ALA A 399 13.56 0.13 22.51
CA ALA A 399 13.49 -1.32 22.44
C ALA A 399 12.30 -1.74 21.57
N GLY A 400 12.51 -2.67 20.65
CA GLY A 400 11.55 -3.06 19.64
C GLY A 400 12.09 -2.74 18.25
N ASP A 401 11.36 -3.16 17.22
CA ASP A 401 11.73 -2.90 15.82
C ASP A 401 11.18 -1.52 15.41
N ASP A 402 12.04 -0.52 15.33
CA ASP A 402 11.67 0.89 15.16
C ASP A 402 11.88 1.41 13.73
N VAL A 403 11.14 2.45 13.34
CA VAL A 403 11.36 3.20 12.09
C VAL A 403 11.74 4.65 12.41
N LEU A 404 12.92 5.08 11.98
CA LEU A 404 13.47 6.40 12.26
C LEU A 404 13.71 7.17 10.97
N ARG A 405 13.16 8.39 10.88
CA ARG A 405 13.44 9.34 9.81
C ARG A 405 13.68 10.74 10.35
N GLY A 406 14.88 11.27 10.12
CA GLY A 406 15.22 12.64 10.50
C GLY A 406 14.37 13.69 9.78
N HIS A 407 14.12 13.47 8.48
CA HIS A 407 13.62 14.49 7.54
C HIS A 407 14.65 15.60 7.37
N ALA A 408 14.24 16.87 7.24
CA ALA A 408 15.13 17.92 6.78
C ALA A 408 15.98 18.51 7.90
N GLY A 409 17.29 18.28 7.85
CA GLY A 409 18.27 19.03 8.59
C GLY A 409 19.51 18.22 8.89
N GLY A 410 19.83 18.04 10.16
CA GLY A 410 21.11 17.46 10.57
C GLY A 410 20.93 16.54 11.76
N ASP A 411 20.40 15.36 11.50
CA ASP A 411 19.74 14.58 12.53
C ASP A 411 20.63 13.49 13.12
N ARG A 412 20.33 13.12 14.36
CA ARG A 412 21.04 12.07 15.10
C ARG A 412 20.07 10.95 15.43
N LEU A 413 20.28 9.81 14.79
CA LEU A 413 19.39 8.65 14.87
C LEU A 413 20.05 7.54 15.69
N HIS A 414 19.30 6.98 16.63
CA HIS A 414 19.68 5.83 17.44
C HIS A 414 18.53 4.83 17.44
N GLY A 415 18.74 3.66 16.84
CA GLY A 415 17.70 2.62 16.73
C GLY A 415 17.46 1.98 18.10
N GLY A 416 18.54 1.58 18.76
CA GLY A 416 18.49 0.91 20.04
C GLY A 416 18.53 -0.61 19.88
N ALA A 417 17.55 -1.30 20.45
CA ALA A 417 17.49 -2.75 20.51
C ALA A 417 16.31 -3.28 19.71
N GLY A 418 16.58 -3.94 18.59
CA GLY A 418 15.56 -4.55 17.75
C GLY A 418 16.09 -4.65 16.33
N ALA A 419 15.21 -4.89 15.37
CA ALA A 419 15.49 -4.77 13.95
C ALA A 419 15.00 -3.42 13.42
N ASP A 420 15.88 -2.43 13.42
CA ASP A 420 15.49 -1.04 13.14
C ASP A 420 15.65 -0.66 11.67
N VAL A 421 14.81 0.27 11.21
CA VAL A 421 14.88 0.83 9.86
C VAL A 421 15.18 2.32 9.91
N PHE A 422 16.33 2.71 9.37
CA PHE A 422 16.71 4.10 9.20
C PHE A 422 16.35 4.56 7.79
N VAL A 423 15.42 5.49 7.68
CA VAL A 423 14.90 5.99 6.41
C VAL A 423 15.61 7.29 6.07
N TYR A 424 16.22 7.34 4.89
CA TYR A 424 16.86 8.55 4.38
C TYR A 424 16.35 8.88 2.97
N ARG A 425 16.04 10.15 2.69
CA ARG A 425 15.58 10.62 1.38
C ARG A 425 16.34 11.86 0.93
N ARG A 426 16.26 12.18 -0.37
CA ARG A 426 16.83 13.44 -0.90
C ARG A 426 16.14 14.63 -0.24
N GLY A 427 16.93 15.64 0.15
CA GLY A 427 16.48 16.82 0.86
C GLY A 427 16.38 16.66 2.38
N ASP A 428 16.72 15.48 2.91
CA ASP A 428 16.81 15.25 4.35
C ASP A 428 18.09 15.91 4.93
N GLY A 429 19.11 16.23 4.12
CA GLY A 429 20.29 16.95 4.62
C GLY A 429 21.35 16.02 5.21
N GLY A 430 21.88 16.32 6.40
CA GLY A 430 23.11 15.71 6.92
C GLY A 430 22.94 14.86 8.16
N ASP A 431 22.58 13.59 7.98
CA ASP A 431 22.18 12.70 9.08
C ASP A 431 23.30 11.79 9.58
N LEU A 432 23.16 11.35 10.83
CA LEU A 432 24.08 10.49 11.53
C LEU A 432 23.35 9.36 12.27
N ILE A 433 23.57 8.13 11.82
CA ILE A 433 23.15 6.90 12.52
C ILE A 433 24.27 6.51 13.49
N LEU A 434 23.91 6.32 14.77
CA LEU A 434 24.87 6.21 15.86
C LEU A 434 25.25 4.78 16.27
N ASP A 435 24.37 3.80 16.03
CA ASP A 435 24.43 2.47 16.64
C ASP A 435 24.02 1.33 15.70
N PHE A 436 24.07 1.54 14.38
CA PHE A 436 23.66 0.58 13.37
C PHE A 436 24.16 -0.84 13.63
N ASN A 437 23.23 -1.77 13.81
CA ASN A 437 23.47 -3.17 14.09
C ASN A 437 23.22 -4.03 12.84
N ARG A 438 24.30 -4.44 12.18
CA ARG A 438 24.27 -5.29 10.97
C ARG A 438 23.59 -6.65 11.14
N ALA A 439 23.30 -7.11 12.36
CA ALA A 439 22.56 -8.36 12.54
C ALA A 439 21.04 -8.18 12.38
N HIS A 440 20.54 -6.95 12.53
CA HIS A 440 19.13 -6.68 12.71
C HIS A 440 18.63 -5.46 11.90
N ASP A 441 19.45 -4.45 11.70
CA ASP A 441 19.03 -3.15 11.16
C ASP A 441 19.15 -3.05 9.65
N LEU A 442 18.39 -2.14 9.07
CA LEU A 442 18.37 -1.79 7.65
C LEU A 442 18.44 -0.28 7.44
N ILE A 443 19.01 0.14 6.31
CA ILE A 443 18.93 1.52 5.84
C ILE A 443 18.13 1.54 4.55
N ASP A 444 17.01 2.25 4.58
CA ASP A 444 16.17 2.47 3.41
C ASP A 444 16.67 3.71 2.67
N LEU A 445 17.22 3.50 1.47
CA LEU A 445 17.69 4.56 0.58
C LEU A 445 16.82 4.60 -0.70
N PRO A 446 16.58 5.79 -1.29
CA PRO A 446 15.95 5.84 -2.60
C PRO A 446 16.88 5.20 -3.65
N LEU A 447 16.50 4.02 -4.16
CA LEU A 447 17.22 3.17 -5.12
C LEU A 447 17.60 3.82 -6.47
N HIS A 448 17.34 5.12 -6.65
CA HIS A 448 17.56 5.88 -7.89
C HIS A 448 18.59 7.00 -7.76
N LEU A 449 19.23 7.15 -6.60
CA LEU A 449 20.28 8.16 -6.43
C LEU A 449 21.65 7.54 -6.69
N ASP A 450 22.36 8.12 -7.66
CA ASP A 450 23.82 8.02 -7.72
C ASP A 450 24.37 8.50 -6.37
N HIS A 451 24.87 7.57 -5.56
CA HIS A 451 25.48 7.85 -4.28
C HIS A 451 26.92 7.37 -4.28
N ARG A 452 27.75 8.03 -3.48
CA ARG A 452 29.15 7.65 -3.30
C ARG A 452 29.38 7.29 -1.85
N MET A 453 29.78 6.04 -1.62
CA MET A 453 30.20 5.59 -0.30
C MET A 453 31.71 5.75 -0.14
N ARG A 454 32.13 6.25 1.01
CA ARG A 454 33.56 6.28 1.39
C ARG A 454 33.72 6.16 2.90
N ALA A 455 34.80 5.50 3.31
CA ALA A 455 35.19 5.46 4.70
C ALA A 455 35.75 6.82 5.14
N VAL A 456 35.27 7.33 6.28
CA VAL A 456 35.78 8.56 6.92
C VAL A 456 35.92 8.29 8.42
N ALA A 457 37.15 8.32 8.93
CA ALA A 457 37.44 8.16 10.36
C ALA A 457 36.84 6.91 11.03
N GLY A 458 36.62 5.82 10.28
CA GLY A 458 36.03 4.57 10.78
C GLY A 458 34.52 4.45 10.56
N ASP A 459 33.88 5.47 9.97
CA ASP A 459 32.46 5.52 9.63
C ASP A 459 32.26 5.39 8.11
N THR A 460 31.05 5.00 7.69
CA THR A 460 30.62 5.08 6.29
C THR A 460 29.96 6.42 6.07
N LEU A 461 30.49 7.21 5.13
CA LEU A 461 29.79 8.38 4.59
C LEU A 461 29.19 8.01 3.24
N ILE A 462 27.88 8.20 3.13
CA ILE A 462 27.11 8.09 1.88
C ILE A 462 26.78 9.51 1.43
N ASP A 463 27.28 9.92 0.27
CA ASP A 463 27.07 11.24 -0.31
C ASP A 463 26.11 11.14 -1.51
N PHE A 464 25.00 11.87 -1.46
CA PHE A 464 23.94 11.89 -2.48
C PHE A 464 24.00 13.16 -3.37
N GLY A 465 25.01 14.01 -3.16
CA GLY A 465 25.15 15.32 -3.80
C GLY A 465 24.21 16.39 -3.22
N GLY A 466 24.41 17.64 -3.61
CA GLY A 466 23.52 18.75 -3.19
C GLY A 466 23.60 19.13 -1.71
N GLY A 467 24.52 18.55 -0.93
CA GLY A 467 24.62 18.73 0.52
C GLY A 467 24.01 17.60 1.34
N ASP A 468 23.28 16.68 0.68
CA ASP A 468 22.66 15.51 1.28
C ASP A 468 23.72 14.42 1.56
N ARG A 469 23.81 14.01 2.82
CA ARG A 469 24.75 12.99 3.30
C ARG A 469 24.15 12.18 4.45
N LEU A 470 24.46 10.89 4.46
CA LEU A 470 24.19 10.00 5.58
C LEU A 470 25.51 9.44 6.12
N THR A 471 25.74 9.56 7.42
CA THR A 471 26.90 8.96 8.10
C THR A 471 26.45 7.80 8.96
N VAL A 472 27.03 6.62 8.76
CA VAL A 472 26.80 5.43 9.58
C VAL A 472 28.02 5.20 10.44
N ARG A 473 27.87 5.43 11.75
CA ARG A 473 28.98 5.39 12.69
C ARG A 473 29.50 3.97 12.91
N GLY A 474 30.82 3.80 12.89
CA GLY A 474 31.50 2.56 13.25
C GLY A 474 31.33 1.40 12.27
N ILE A 475 30.68 1.64 11.12
CA ILE A 475 30.55 0.68 10.02
C ILE A 475 31.38 1.17 8.85
N LEU A 476 32.06 0.26 8.15
CA LEU A 476 32.81 0.57 6.92
C LEU A 476 31.95 0.26 5.69
N PRO A 477 32.18 0.94 4.53
CA PRO A 477 31.31 0.80 3.35
C PRO A 477 31.08 -0.64 2.89
N ASP A 478 32.15 -1.42 2.73
CA ASP A 478 32.09 -2.82 2.30
C ASP A 478 31.26 -3.73 3.22
N ALA A 479 31.02 -3.29 4.46
CA ALA A 479 30.22 -4.00 5.46
C ALA A 479 28.77 -3.52 5.54
N LEU A 480 28.39 -2.52 4.72
CA LEU A 480 27.09 -1.88 4.70
C LEU A 480 26.24 -2.25 3.47
N ASP A 481 26.88 -2.58 2.34
CA ASP A 481 26.22 -2.81 1.04
C ASP A 481 25.04 -3.80 1.09
N ASP A 482 25.11 -4.85 1.92
CA ASP A 482 24.06 -5.87 2.05
C ASP A 482 22.82 -5.41 2.85
N PHE A 483 22.87 -4.23 3.47
CA PHE A 483 21.85 -3.71 4.39
C PHE A 483 21.14 -2.46 3.87
N LEU A 484 21.46 -2.08 2.64
CA LEU A 484 20.79 -1.03 1.90
C LEU A 484 19.65 -1.67 1.13
N ILE A 485 18.42 -1.21 1.39
CA ILE A 485 17.23 -1.72 0.72
C ILE A 485 16.60 -0.70 -0.21
#